data_AF-A0A7S2Q442-F1
#
_entry.id   AF-A0A7S2Q442-F1
#
_cell.length_a   1.000
_cell.length_b   1.000
_cell.length_c   1.000
_cell.angle_alpha   90.00
_cell.angle_beta   90.00
_cell.angle_gamma   90.00
#
_symmetry.space_group_name_H-M   'P 1'
#
loop_
_entity.id
_entity.type
_entity.pdbx_description
1 polymer ?
#
loop_
_entity_poly.entity_id
_entity_poly.type
_entity_poly.pdbx_seq_one_letter_code
_entity_poly.pdbx_strand_id
1 'polypeptide(L)'
;MSSSSHTHLLPSSASIMSKFGYIALGLIIGYCSSESGRRSLWNPTVRFNTTESEEESPWFFKHHHDDYDEEGLSHPNGKSFAHALPFEDAFPGMKVWADSLPTFLTEESKLLSESSPFGAFLMGASSSSSSSNSNKHLLYLVHPTAVTLLYDTSKSSNVMISEYSLDYFLLNSGGFDAQINQAYCGVATVSALLNSLKYMKRFRDVDDISGWTFDLPVDQRYDPYPYATQKDILLGDCVRNNVIQEGDDDSEGGTHVDGIFKPPYGLNMAQVADLLRCHTSDEWEVTVHEVDPSKTTLSKMRFDLTAALIDPDARVMINYHRQGLGQVGGGHFSPLGSYHPPTDSFLIMDVAKYKYPPVWVGAATLFSSLSTLENCAHYDYPKAQERLVDNKSDGSTNHLFNPLTADEYVQSLNVLGCEAGYRGYVILKKK
;
A
#
# COMPACT_ATOMS: atom_id res chain seq x y z
N MET A 1 62.82 -31.58 52.16
CA MET A 1 61.88 -30.87 53.05
C MET A 1 61.25 -29.77 52.19
N SER A 2 60.12 -30.02 51.51
CA SER A 2 58.74 -30.15 52.03
C SER A 2 58.20 -28.78 52.44
N SER A 3 57.40 -28.08 51.60
CA SER A 3 55.92 -28.19 51.42
C SER A 3 55.22 -27.02 52.14
N SER A 4 54.14 -26.35 51.71
CA SER A 4 53.15 -26.46 50.60
C SER A 4 52.39 -25.11 50.55
N SER A 5 52.16 -24.41 49.42
CA SER A 5 51.02 -24.49 48.45
C SER A 5 49.60 -24.21 49.07
N HIS A 6 48.59 -23.56 48.47
CA HIS A 6 48.10 -23.38 47.07
C HIS A 6 47.25 -22.07 46.92
N THR A 7 47.43 -21.16 45.93
CA THR A 7 46.87 -21.02 44.54
C THR A 7 45.36 -20.68 44.33
N HIS A 8 45.08 -19.62 43.53
CA HIS A 8 44.03 -19.45 42.49
C HIS A 8 44.31 -18.11 41.74
N LEU A 9 44.74 -18.04 40.47
CA LEU A 9 44.08 -18.26 39.15
C LEU A 9 43.14 -17.13 38.65
N LEU A 10 43.49 -16.54 37.49
CA LEU A 10 42.73 -15.57 36.67
C LEU A 10 41.67 -16.27 35.79
N PRO A 11 40.69 -15.54 35.21
CA PRO A 11 40.82 -15.19 33.77
C PRO A 11 40.16 -13.86 33.28
N SER A 12 40.51 -13.52 32.03
CA SER A 12 39.72 -12.82 30.98
C SER A 12 39.17 -11.38 31.18
N SER A 13 39.99 -10.42 30.77
CA SER A 13 39.73 -9.44 29.69
C SER A 13 38.31 -8.98 29.29
N ALA A 14 38.21 -7.64 29.12
CA ALA A 14 37.46 -6.92 28.07
C ALA A 14 35.95 -6.63 28.28
N SER A 15 35.65 -5.85 29.32
CA SER A 15 34.74 -4.71 29.17
C SER A 15 35.43 -3.45 29.69
N ILE A 16 35.42 -2.34 28.94
CA ILE A 16 35.51 -0.93 29.39
C ILE A 16 35.64 0.00 28.16
N MET A 17 34.73 1.00 28.11
CA MET A 17 34.80 2.33 27.46
C MET A 17 35.35 2.42 26.02
N SER A 18 34.58 2.81 25.00
CA SER A 18 33.78 4.05 24.83
C SER A 18 34.60 5.35 24.70
N LYS A 19 34.32 6.06 23.58
CA LYS A 19 34.78 7.40 23.14
C LYS A 19 36.17 7.53 22.48
N PHE A 20 36.15 8.36 21.42
CA PHE A 20 37.24 8.99 20.63
C PHE A 20 37.87 8.22 19.46
N GLY A 21 37.68 8.81 18.27
CA GLY A 21 38.23 8.44 16.95
C GLY A 21 37.22 8.80 15.85
N TYR A 22 37.51 9.58 14.80
CA TYR A 22 38.78 10.21 14.38
C TYR A 22 38.52 11.56 13.68
N ILE A 23 39.44 12.52 13.86
CA ILE A 23 39.66 13.66 12.96
C ILE A 23 41.05 13.47 12.35
N ALA A 24 41.15 13.45 11.02
CA ALA A 24 42.24 14.00 10.21
C ALA A 24 42.31 13.35 8.81
N LEU A 25 42.19 14.16 7.75
CA LEU A 25 43.18 14.17 6.67
C LEU A 25 43.14 15.52 5.93
N GLY A 26 44.30 16.16 5.76
CA GLY A 26 44.42 17.46 5.12
C GLY A 26 45.39 17.45 3.94
N LEU A 27 44.95 18.08 2.84
CA LEU A 27 45.70 18.85 1.83
C LEU A 27 47.15 18.49 1.48
N ILE A 28 47.39 18.24 0.19
CA ILE A 28 48.64 18.59 -0.51
C ILE A 28 48.33 19.39 -1.78
N ILE A 29 49.16 20.40 -2.06
CA ILE A 29 49.17 21.28 -3.23
C ILE A 29 50.48 20.98 -3.99
N GLY A 30 50.57 20.98 -5.33
CA GLY A 30 49.62 21.35 -6.39
C GLY A 30 50.37 22.10 -7.51
N TYR A 31 49.93 22.03 -8.78
CA TYR A 31 50.66 22.65 -9.89
C TYR A 31 49.75 23.25 -10.97
N CYS A 32 50.13 24.43 -11.47
CA CYS A 32 49.36 25.18 -12.47
C CYS A 32 49.67 24.76 -13.91
N SER A 33 48.67 24.87 -14.78
CA SER A 33 48.85 25.46 -16.10
C SER A 33 47.57 26.17 -16.53
N SER A 34 47.72 27.37 -17.09
CA SER A 34 46.61 28.20 -17.58
C SER A 34 46.55 28.15 -19.10
N GLU A 35 45.35 27.99 -19.68
CA GLU A 35 45.05 28.70 -20.93
C GLU A 35 43.54 28.95 -21.08
N SER A 36 43.21 29.97 -21.87
CA SER A 36 41.93 30.67 -21.81
C SER A 36 40.91 30.19 -22.85
N GLY A 37 39.63 30.09 -22.47
CA GLY A 37 38.54 29.76 -23.39
C GLY A 37 37.15 30.04 -22.82
N ARG A 38 36.57 31.21 -23.14
CA ARG A 38 35.17 31.54 -22.79
C ARG A 38 34.19 30.71 -23.62
N ARG A 39 33.36 29.88 -22.97
CA ARG A 39 31.95 29.66 -23.36
C ARG A 39 31.08 29.53 -22.11
N SER A 40 29.98 30.27 -22.09
CA SER A 40 29.01 30.31 -20.99
C SER A 40 28.04 29.13 -21.07
N LEU A 41 28.04 28.28 -20.06
CA LEU A 41 26.94 27.37 -19.74
C LEU A 41 26.54 27.65 -18.30
N TRP A 42 25.34 28.19 -18.10
CA TRP A 42 24.78 28.39 -16.76
C TRP A 42 24.26 27.07 -16.22
N ASN A 43 24.69 26.72 -15.02
CA ASN A 43 24.34 25.49 -14.33
C ASN A 43 23.97 25.90 -12.89
N PRO A 44 22.70 25.75 -12.44
CA PRO A 44 22.28 26.24 -11.14
C PRO A 44 22.72 25.28 -10.02
N THR A 45 23.99 25.37 -9.62
CA THR A 45 24.49 24.71 -8.41
C THR A 45 24.14 25.54 -7.18
N VAL A 46 23.17 25.08 -6.38
CA VAL A 46 22.87 25.68 -5.08
C VAL A 46 24.08 25.50 -4.16
N ARG A 47 24.68 26.62 -3.73
CA ARG A 47 25.72 26.62 -2.69
C ARG A 47 25.09 26.97 -1.35
N PHE A 48 25.22 26.08 -0.38
CA PHE A 48 25.04 26.44 1.02
C PHE A 48 26.24 27.29 1.47
N ASN A 49 25.96 28.44 2.07
CA ASN A 49 26.97 29.31 2.67
C ASN A 49 26.73 29.33 4.19
N THR A 50 27.77 29.02 4.97
CA THR A 50 27.75 29.00 6.43
C THR A 50 28.68 30.09 6.96
N THR A 51 28.37 30.64 8.14
CA THR A 51 28.94 31.89 8.75
C THR A 51 28.45 33.16 8.03
N GLU A 52 28.03 34.27 8.66
CA GLU A 52 27.98 34.80 10.05
C GLU A 52 26.65 35.63 10.19
N SER A 53 26.11 36.05 11.35
CA SER A 53 26.47 35.99 12.79
C SER A 53 25.20 35.95 13.69
N GLU A 54 25.30 36.30 14.98
CA GLU A 54 24.18 36.41 15.95
C GLU A 54 23.59 37.85 16.01
N GLU A 55 22.26 37.97 16.20
CA GLU A 55 21.60 39.12 16.86
C GLU A 55 20.29 38.65 17.52
N GLU A 56 19.86 39.32 18.61
CA GLU A 56 19.01 38.69 19.65
C GLU A 56 17.48 38.68 19.43
N SER A 57 16.86 37.74 20.16
CA SER A 57 15.43 37.53 20.46
C SER A 57 14.61 38.79 20.78
N PRO A 58 13.25 38.71 20.75
CA PRO A 58 12.55 38.25 21.95
C PRO A 58 11.27 37.44 21.70
N TRP A 59 11.02 36.41 22.53
CA TRP A 59 9.74 36.10 23.21
C TRP A 59 9.95 34.86 24.10
N PHE A 60 10.62 35.06 25.24
CA PHE A 60 10.71 34.05 26.29
C PHE A 60 9.33 33.84 26.95
N PHE A 61 8.84 32.61 27.01
CA PHE A 61 7.83 32.24 28.00
C PHE A 61 8.50 31.61 29.24
N LYS A 62 7.99 32.02 30.39
CA LYS A 62 8.62 31.88 31.71
C LYS A 62 8.07 30.63 32.41
N HIS A 63 8.93 29.81 33.00
CA HIS A 63 8.45 28.77 33.93
C HIS A 63 7.73 29.42 35.11
N HIS A 64 6.50 28.99 35.36
CA HIS A 64 5.82 29.17 36.63
C HIS A 64 5.66 27.80 37.30
N HIS A 65 6.31 27.65 38.45
CA HIS A 65 5.92 26.71 39.48
C HIS A 65 4.86 27.43 40.31
N ASP A 66 3.67 26.85 40.43
CA ASP A 66 2.71 27.19 41.47
C ASP A 66 1.99 25.87 41.85
N ASP A 67 1.97 25.54 43.14
CA ASP A 67 1.31 24.37 43.71
C ASP A 67 -0.22 24.56 43.77
N TYR A 68 -0.95 23.45 43.92
CA TYR A 68 -2.08 23.22 44.86
C TYR A 68 -3.17 22.26 44.34
N ASP A 69 -3.47 21.32 45.24
CA ASP A 69 -4.71 20.57 45.47
C ASP A 69 -5.08 19.34 44.62
N GLU A 70 -4.82 18.17 45.22
CA GLU A 70 -5.58 16.94 45.02
C GLU A 70 -7.01 17.10 45.57
N GLU A 71 -8.03 17.10 44.71
CA GLU A 71 -9.34 16.54 45.07
C GLU A 71 -9.73 15.43 44.09
N GLY A 72 -9.99 14.25 44.64
CA GLY A 72 -10.25 13.05 43.85
C GLY A 72 -11.70 12.97 43.36
N LEU A 73 -11.88 12.79 42.05
CA LEU A 73 -13.13 12.30 41.47
C LEU A 73 -12.92 10.93 40.84
N SER A 74 -13.37 9.91 41.56
CA SER A 74 -13.35 8.51 41.15
C SER A 74 -14.50 8.22 40.18
N HIS A 75 -14.20 8.15 38.88
CA HIS A 75 -15.15 7.58 37.91
C HIS A 75 -15.07 6.04 37.90
N PRO A 76 -16.17 5.33 38.19
CA PRO A 76 -16.20 3.87 38.16
C PRO A 76 -16.52 3.38 36.74
N ASN A 77 -15.53 2.78 36.06
CA ASN A 77 -15.63 1.66 35.10
C ASN A 77 -14.41 1.60 34.17
N GLY A 78 -13.22 1.40 34.75
CA GLY A 78 -12.09 0.89 33.98
C GLY A 78 -12.35 -0.55 33.56
N LYS A 79 -12.84 -0.76 32.32
CA LYS A 79 -12.82 -2.08 31.68
C LYS A 79 -11.62 -2.17 30.75
N SER A 80 -10.72 -3.10 31.09
CA SER A 80 -9.50 -3.42 30.36
C SER A 80 -9.77 -3.75 28.89
N PHE A 81 -8.84 -3.37 28.00
CA PHE A 81 -8.73 -3.89 26.63
C PHE A 81 -8.32 -5.38 26.66
N ALA A 82 -9.29 -6.25 26.91
CA ALA A 82 -9.23 -7.68 26.74
C ALA A 82 -10.64 -8.21 26.44
N HIS A 83 -10.75 -9.30 25.68
CA HIS A 83 -11.99 -9.85 25.10
C HIS A 83 -12.46 -9.20 23.78
N ALA A 84 -11.54 -9.00 22.85
CA ALA A 84 -11.82 -9.29 21.44
C ALA A 84 -11.09 -10.60 21.09
N LEU A 85 -11.78 -11.55 20.44
CA LEU A 85 -11.18 -12.82 20.04
C LEU A 85 -10.21 -12.63 18.86
N PRO A 86 -9.19 -13.48 18.70
CA PRO A 86 -8.39 -13.51 17.47
C PRO A 86 -9.28 -13.78 16.26
N PHE A 87 -9.02 -13.03 15.17
CA PHE A 87 -9.76 -13.08 13.90
C PHE A 87 -9.77 -14.47 13.23
N GLU A 88 -8.90 -15.37 13.67
CA GLU A 88 -8.76 -16.76 13.20
C GLU A 88 -10.00 -17.62 13.48
N ASP A 89 -10.76 -17.32 14.54
CA ASP A 89 -11.98 -18.07 14.91
C ASP A 89 -13.23 -17.69 14.08
N ALA A 90 -13.17 -16.62 13.27
CA ALA A 90 -14.31 -16.13 12.50
C ALA A 90 -14.52 -16.87 11.14
N PHE A 91 -13.65 -17.80 10.75
CA PHE A 91 -13.65 -18.44 9.43
C PHE A 91 -13.62 -19.98 9.52
N PRO A 92 -14.78 -20.66 9.53
CA PRO A 92 -14.86 -22.12 9.72
C PRO A 92 -14.06 -22.97 8.73
N GLY A 93 -13.78 -22.46 7.53
CA GLY A 93 -13.02 -23.15 6.48
C GLY A 93 -11.52 -23.32 6.76
N MET A 94 -10.91 -22.51 7.63
CA MET A 94 -9.46 -22.61 7.91
C MET A 94 -9.11 -23.63 9.00
N LYS A 95 -10.05 -23.95 9.90
CA LYS A 95 -9.78 -24.89 11.00
C LYS A 95 -9.43 -26.30 10.51
N VAL A 96 -10.08 -26.76 9.45
CA VAL A 96 -9.79 -28.06 8.79
C VAL A 96 -8.36 -28.10 8.22
N TRP A 97 -7.79 -26.94 7.87
CA TRP A 97 -6.43 -26.84 7.33
C TRP A 97 -5.37 -26.75 8.43
N ALA A 98 -5.64 -26.00 9.52
CA ALA A 98 -4.76 -25.89 10.68
C ALA A 98 -4.46 -27.26 11.31
N ASP A 99 -5.48 -28.12 11.42
CA ASP A 99 -5.38 -29.49 11.95
C ASP A 99 -4.55 -30.44 11.02
N SER A 100 -4.16 -29.98 9.81
CA SER A 100 -3.39 -30.77 8.80
C SER A 100 -1.93 -30.33 8.60
N LEU A 101 -1.48 -29.24 9.25
CA LEU A 101 -0.09 -28.76 9.18
C LEU A 101 0.97 -29.70 9.80
N PRO A 102 0.73 -30.41 10.94
CA PRO A 102 1.77 -31.20 11.59
C PRO A 102 2.28 -32.39 10.78
N THR A 103 1.48 -32.93 9.86
CA THR A 103 1.82 -34.10 9.04
C THR A 103 2.54 -33.75 7.74
N PHE A 104 2.44 -32.51 7.25
CA PHE A 104 3.15 -32.07 6.04
C PHE A 104 4.62 -31.75 6.34
N LEU A 105 4.90 -31.07 7.45
CA LEU A 105 6.24 -30.58 7.81
C LEU A 105 7.26 -31.69 8.15
N THR A 106 6.80 -32.91 8.45
CA THR A 106 7.71 -34.02 8.78
C THR A 106 8.33 -34.71 7.57
N GLU A 107 7.64 -34.73 6.41
CA GLU A 107 8.13 -35.47 5.23
C GLU A 107 9.15 -34.67 4.40
N GLU A 108 8.98 -33.35 4.23
CA GLU A 108 10.01 -32.52 3.55
C GLU A 108 11.34 -32.47 4.34
N SER A 109 11.30 -32.62 5.67
CA SER A 109 12.49 -32.56 6.53
C SER A 109 13.53 -33.66 6.24
N LYS A 110 13.14 -34.76 5.58
CA LYS A 110 14.03 -35.87 5.20
C LYS A 110 14.74 -35.70 3.85
N LEU A 111 14.33 -34.74 3.02
CA LEU A 111 14.81 -34.61 1.63
C LEU A 111 15.86 -33.51 1.41
N LEU A 112 16.27 -32.79 2.47
CA LEU A 112 17.16 -31.62 2.39
C LEU A 112 18.54 -31.81 3.06
N SER A 113 19.02 -33.05 3.26
CA SER A 113 20.35 -33.28 3.87
C SER A 113 21.52 -33.49 2.91
N GLU A 114 21.32 -33.45 1.58
CA GLU A 114 22.41 -33.66 0.61
C GLU A 114 22.44 -32.65 -0.55
N SER A 115 23.67 -32.28 -0.92
CA SER A 115 24.12 -31.38 -2.01
C SER A 115 24.19 -29.86 -1.72
N SER A 116 25.43 -29.38 -1.60
CA SER A 116 25.81 -27.95 -1.52
C SER A 116 26.28 -27.45 -2.90
N PRO A 117 25.79 -26.31 -3.42
CA PRO A 117 26.14 -25.82 -4.75
C PRO A 117 27.27 -24.78 -4.73
N PHE A 118 28.52 -25.23 -4.69
CA PHE A 118 29.69 -24.45 -5.14
C PHE A 118 30.49 -25.27 -6.15
N GLY A 119 30.01 -25.30 -7.41
CA GLY A 119 30.69 -26.05 -8.47
C GLY A 119 29.82 -26.44 -9.68
N ALA A 120 29.22 -25.46 -10.37
CA ALA A 120 28.50 -25.70 -11.63
C ALA A 120 28.58 -24.51 -12.62
N PHE A 121 29.76 -23.90 -12.73
CA PHE A 121 30.08 -23.05 -13.88
C PHE A 121 30.95 -23.89 -14.83
N LEU A 122 30.52 -24.03 -16.11
CA LEU A 122 31.00 -24.96 -17.16
C LEU A 122 30.23 -26.29 -17.28
N MET A 123 29.16 -26.29 -18.08
CA MET A 123 29.09 -26.98 -19.38
C MET A 123 27.68 -26.81 -19.99
N GLY A 124 27.60 -26.58 -21.30
CA GLY A 124 26.33 -26.42 -22.00
C GLY A 124 25.74 -27.77 -22.45
N ALA A 125 24.43 -27.92 -22.31
CA ALA A 125 23.65 -28.96 -22.96
C ALA A 125 22.26 -28.41 -23.34
N SER A 126 21.78 -28.77 -24.52
CA SER A 126 20.53 -28.27 -25.12
C SER A 126 19.47 -29.36 -25.24
N SER A 127 18.19 -28.94 -25.28
CA SER A 127 16.96 -29.77 -25.38
C SER A 127 16.60 -30.54 -24.09
N SER A 128 15.32 -30.82 -23.80
CA SER A 128 14.08 -30.64 -24.58
C SER A 128 12.89 -30.22 -23.70
N SER A 129 11.82 -29.75 -24.32
CA SER A 129 10.61 -29.23 -23.65
C SER A 129 9.87 -30.25 -22.79
N SER A 130 9.59 -29.88 -21.53
CA SER A 130 8.47 -30.39 -20.74
C SER A 130 7.70 -29.20 -20.14
N SER A 131 6.41 -29.41 -19.85
CA SER A 131 5.43 -28.35 -19.54
C SER A 131 5.90 -27.42 -18.41
N SER A 132 5.99 -26.12 -18.70
CA SER A 132 6.37 -25.11 -17.72
C SER A 132 5.31 -24.99 -16.62
N ASN A 133 5.58 -25.62 -15.48
CA ASN A 133 5.03 -25.16 -14.21
C ASN A 133 5.69 -23.80 -13.94
N SER A 134 5.08 -22.72 -14.43
CA SER A 134 5.63 -21.36 -14.33
C SER A 134 5.57 -20.92 -12.87
N ASN A 135 6.65 -21.18 -12.13
CA ASN A 135 6.81 -20.67 -10.76
C ASN A 135 6.46 -19.18 -10.76
N LYS A 136 5.46 -18.80 -9.96
CA LYS A 136 4.95 -17.43 -9.87
C LYS A 136 6.03 -16.54 -9.24
N HIS A 137 6.94 -16.05 -10.07
CA HIS A 137 8.12 -15.34 -9.62
C HIS A 137 7.74 -13.89 -9.23
N LEU A 138 7.41 -13.70 -7.96
CA LEU A 138 7.20 -12.40 -7.35
C LEU A 138 8.55 -11.77 -7.00
N LEU A 139 8.77 -10.52 -7.44
CA LEU A 139 9.98 -9.75 -7.11
C LEU A 139 9.59 -8.51 -6.29
N TYR A 140 9.64 -8.64 -4.97
CA TYR A 140 9.29 -7.57 -4.04
C TYR A 140 10.30 -6.42 -4.06
N LEU A 141 9.81 -5.18 -3.90
CA LEU A 141 10.57 -3.92 -3.88
C LEU A 141 11.37 -3.70 -2.59
N VAL A 142 11.83 -4.79 -1.98
CA VAL A 142 12.87 -4.83 -0.94
C VAL A 142 14.18 -5.44 -1.46
N HIS A 143 14.16 -6.01 -2.68
CA HIS A 143 15.34 -6.56 -3.34
C HIS A 143 15.99 -5.53 -4.29
N PRO A 144 17.33 -5.37 -4.32
CA PRO A 144 17.98 -4.35 -5.16
C PRO A 144 17.60 -4.44 -6.66
N THR A 145 17.51 -5.65 -7.21
CA THR A 145 17.08 -5.86 -8.61
C THR A 145 15.66 -5.34 -8.87
N ALA A 146 14.76 -5.40 -7.88
CA ALA A 146 13.40 -4.87 -8.02
C ALA A 146 13.41 -3.34 -8.24
N VAL A 147 14.33 -2.64 -7.56
CA VAL A 147 14.50 -1.18 -7.71
C VAL A 147 15.08 -0.84 -9.07
N THR A 148 15.97 -1.66 -9.63
CA THR A 148 16.54 -1.41 -10.97
C THR A 148 15.50 -1.46 -12.10
N LEU A 149 14.37 -2.14 -11.92
CA LEU A 149 13.30 -2.23 -12.92
C LEU A 149 12.50 -0.93 -13.10
N LEU A 150 12.67 0.05 -12.20
CA LEU A 150 12.07 1.39 -12.30
C LEU A 150 12.80 2.32 -13.30
N TYR A 151 13.94 1.88 -13.86
CA TYR A 151 14.82 2.71 -14.67
C TYR A 151 15.02 2.11 -16.07
N ASP A 152 15.06 2.98 -17.09
CA ASP A 152 15.55 2.61 -18.42
C ASP A 152 17.07 2.38 -18.37
N THR A 153 17.46 1.11 -18.40
CA THR A 153 18.86 0.66 -18.44
C THR A 153 19.33 0.30 -19.86
N SER A 154 18.50 0.50 -20.88
CA SER A 154 18.85 0.16 -22.28
C SER A 154 19.91 1.09 -22.87
N LYS A 155 20.08 2.30 -22.31
CA LYS A 155 21.02 3.33 -22.77
C LYS A 155 22.20 3.41 -21.81
N SER A 156 23.34 2.84 -22.23
CA SER A 156 24.51 2.60 -21.38
C SER A 156 25.20 3.83 -20.76
N SER A 157 24.81 5.05 -21.14
CA SER A 157 25.40 6.30 -20.66
C SER A 157 24.55 7.11 -19.67
N ASN A 158 23.22 6.90 -19.64
CA ASN A 158 22.29 7.67 -18.79
C ASN A 158 21.21 6.73 -18.23
N VAL A 159 21.29 6.41 -16.92
CA VAL A 159 20.20 5.73 -16.21
C VAL A 159 19.07 6.73 -15.99
N MET A 160 18.02 6.63 -16.79
CA MET A 160 16.84 7.48 -16.69
C MET A 160 15.71 6.73 -15.98
N ILE A 161 14.76 7.46 -15.38
CA ILE A 161 13.49 6.86 -14.93
C ILE A 161 12.76 6.27 -16.16
N SER A 162 12.20 5.07 -16.03
CA SER A 162 11.41 4.44 -17.10
C SER A 162 10.15 5.26 -17.40
N GLU A 163 9.74 5.32 -18.68
CA GLU A 163 8.54 6.06 -19.11
C GLU A 163 7.26 5.61 -18.38
N TYR A 164 7.22 4.36 -17.91
CA TYR A 164 6.10 3.80 -17.15
C TYR A 164 6.18 4.02 -15.64
N SER A 165 7.29 4.56 -15.10
CA SER A 165 7.56 4.60 -13.66
C SER A 165 7.19 5.92 -12.98
N LEU A 166 6.60 6.89 -13.68
CA LEU A 166 6.23 8.18 -13.10
C LEU A 166 5.27 8.01 -11.92
N ASP A 167 4.24 7.17 -12.08
CA ASP A 167 3.24 6.85 -11.05
C ASP A 167 3.87 6.34 -9.75
N TYR A 168 4.90 5.49 -9.82
CA TYR A 168 5.62 5.01 -8.64
C TYR A 168 6.16 6.18 -7.79
N PHE A 169 6.78 7.18 -8.43
CA PHE A 169 7.33 8.33 -7.70
C PHE A 169 6.21 9.22 -7.17
N LEU A 170 5.17 9.48 -7.98
CA LEU A 170 4.06 10.35 -7.61
C LEU A 170 3.17 9.78 -6.51
N LEU A 171 2.96 8.46 -6.48
CA LEU A 171 2.27 7.77 -5.37
C LEU A 171 3.07 7.91 -4.06
N ASN A 172 4.38 7.62 -4.10
CA ASN A 172 5.24 7.71 -2.91
C ASN A 172 5.40 9.16 -2.39
N SER A 173 5.44 10.17 -3.27
CA SER A 173 5.55 11.59 -2.85
C SER A 173 4.20 12.27 -2.58
N GLY A 174 3.11 11.74 -3.14
CA GLY A 174 1.76 12.30 -3.03
C GLY A 174 1.09 11.92 -1.72
N GLY A 175 1.04 10.62 -1.40
CA GLY A 175 0.32 10.12 -0.24
C GLY A 175 -0.06 8.63 -0.34
N PHE A 176 0.94 7.76 -0.52
CA PHE A 176 0.73 6.31 -0.48
C PHE A 176 0.81 5.81 0.97
N ASP A 177 -0.32 5.73 1.65
CA ASP A 177 -0.41 5.24 3.04
C ASP A 177 -0.67 3.74 3.14
N ALA A 178 -0.56 3.18 4.35
CA ALA A 178 -1.05 1.84 4.64
C ALA A 178 -2.58 1.87 4.83
N GLN A 179 -3.31 0.83 4.40
CA GLN A 179 -4.74 0.72 4.71
C GLN A 179 -4.96 0.67 6.23
N ILE A 180 -5.89 1.48 6.76
CA ILE A 180 -6.07 1.64 8.21
C ILE A 180 -6.60 0.38 8.91
N ASN A 181 -7.24 -0.52 8.16
CA ASN A 181 -7.66 -1.85 8.59
C ASN A 181 -7.82 -2.76 7.37
N GLN A 182 -8.16 -4.04 7.57
CA GLN A 182 -8.17 -5.06 6.50
C GLN A 182 -9.23 -4.86 5.40
N ALA A 183 -10.32 -4.12 5.64
CA ALA A 183 -11.38 -3.87 4.65
C ALA A 183 -11.08 -2.63 3.76
N TYR A 184 -10.32 -1.66 4.26
CA TYR A 184 -10.09 -0.36 3.61
C TYR A 184 -9.15 -0.36 2.39
N CYS A 185 -8.80 -1.51 1.80
CA CYS A 185 -7.85 -1.54 0.68
C CYS A 185 -8.32 -0.73 -0.55
N GLY A 186 -9.63 -0.72 -0.86
CA GLY A 186 -10.19 0.14 -1.91
C GLY A 186 -10.06 1.63 -1.58
N VAL A 187 -10.40 2.00 -0.35
CA VAL A 187 -10.34 3.39 0.16
C VAL A 187 -8.91 3.91 0.15
N ALA A 188 -7.96 3.17 0.74
CA ALA A 188 -6.53 3.49 0.76
C ALA A 188 -5.94 3.64 -0.65
N THR A 189 -6.41 2.83 -1.59
CA THR A 189 -6.03 2.92 -3.00
C THR A 189 -6.54 4.22 -3.62
N VAL A 190 -7.81 4.58 -3.40
CA VAL A 190 -8.38 5.85 -3.89
C VAL A 190 -7.65 7.05 -3.29
N SER A 191 -7.42 7.10 -1.97
CA SER A 191 -6.64 8.17 -1.32
C SER A 191 -5.28 8.36 -1.99
N ALA A 192 -4.55 7.27 -2.24
CA ALA A 192 -3.24 7.30 -2.89
C ALA A 192 -3.31 7.81 -4.35
N LEU A 193 -4.33 7.38 -5.11
CA LEU A 193 -4.58 7.87 -6.48
C LEU A 193 -4.81 9.38 -6.49
N LEU A 194 -5.76 9.87 -5.70
CA LEU A 194 -6.10 11.30 -5.60
C LEU A 194 -4.88 12.14 -5.19
N ASN A 195 -4.19 11.73 -4.12
CA ASN A 195 -2.99 12.43 -3.63
C ASN A 195 -1.84 12.47 -4.65
N SER A 196 -1.70 11.44 -5.49
CA SER A 196 -0.68 11.41 -6.56
C SER A 196 -0.94 12.39 -7.72
N LEU A 197 -2.13 12.98 -7.81
CA LEU A 197 -2.50 13.98 -8.83
C LEU A 197 -2.33 15.43 -8.34
N LYS A 198 -2.17 15.64 -7.03
CA LYS A 198 -2.00 16.93 -6.35
C LYS A 198 -0.99 17.87 -7.01
N TYR A 199 0.13 17.31 -7.50
CA TYR A 199 1.28 18.08 -7.97
C TYR A 199 1.44 18.15 -9.50
N MET A 200 0.52 17.57 -10.28
CA MET A 200 0.65 17.48 -11.75
C MET A 200 0.85 18.83 -12.44
N LYS A 201 0.20 19.90 -11.98
CA LYS A 201 0.37 21.24 -12.55
C LYS A 201 1.83 21.69 -12.55
N ARG A 202 2.55 21.43 -11.44
CA ARG A 202 3.94 21.87 -11.23
C ARG A 202 4.94 21.16 -12.14
N PHE A 203 4.58 20.00 -12.70
CA PHE A 203 5.40 19.31 -13.71
C PHE A 203 5.10 19.77 -15.15
N ARG A 204 3.99 20.49 -15.37
CA ARG A 204 3.62 21.07 -16.67
C ARG A 204 4.02 22.54 -16.77
N ASP A 205 3.66 23.34 -15.76
CA ASP A 205 3.77 24.79 -15.76
C ASP A 205 4.83 25.23 -14.73
N VAL A 206 6.11 25.17 -15.11
CA VAL A 206 7.26 25.48 -14.22
C VAL A 206 7.20 26.91 -13.65
N ASP A 207 6.57 27.83 -14.38
CA ASP A 207 6.42 29.24 -14.01
C ASP A 207 5.12 29.54 -13.23
N ASP A 208 4.16 28.60 -13.12
CA ASP A 208 2.91 28.76 -12.36
C ASP A 208 2.71 27.66 -11.30
N ILE A 209 3.41 27.87 -10.17
CA ILE A 209 3.29 27.05 -8.97
C ILE A 209 2.08 27.40 -8.08
N SER A 210 1.21 28.34 -8.51
CA SER A 210 0.27 29.06 -7.63
C SER A 210 -1.07 28.35 -7.36
N GLY A 211 -1.30 27.16 -7.94
CA GLY A 211 -2.54 26.40 -7.75
C GLY A 211 -2.33 24.89 -7.70
N TRP A 212 -3.25 24.18 -7.05
CA TRP A 212 -3.38 22.73 -7.09
C TRP A 212 -3.96 22.28 -8.45
N THR A 213 -3.55 21.13 -8.98
CA THR A 213 -4.16 20.55 -10.22
C THR A 213 -5.48 19.84 -9.97
N PHE A 214 -5.70 19.48 -8.71
CA PHE A 214 -6.70 18.52 -8.28
C PHE A 214 -7.23 19.01 -6.94
N ASP A 215 -8.52 19.29 -6.88
CA ASP A 215 -9.20 19.74 -5.66
C ASP A 215 -9.36 18.54 -4.73
N LEU A 216 -8.42 18.39 -3.81
CA LEU A 216 -8.47 17.38 -2.76
C LEU A 216 -9.30 17.89 -1.58
N PRO A 217 -9.98 16.99 -0.83
CA PRO A 217 -10.49 17.33 0.48
C PRO A 217 -9.36 17.80 1.41
N VAL A 218 -9.76 18.63 2.38
CA VAL A 218 -8.89 19.08 3.48
C VAL A 218 -9.40 18.40 4.75
N ASP A 219 -8.73 17.32 5.15
CA ASP A 219 -8.96 16.73 6.46
C ASP A 219 -8.59 17.74 7.56
N GLN A 220 -9.43 17.88 8.58
CA GLN A 220 -9.26 18.84 9.68
C GLN A 220 -7.89 18.69 10.40
N ARG A 221 -7.29 17.50 10.40
CA ARG A 221 -5.97 17.24 10.99
C ARG A 221 -4.81 17.87 10.21
N TYR A 222 -5.04 18.20 8.94
CA TYR A 222 -4.03 18.73 8.02
C TYR A 222 -4.37 20.13 7.50
N ASP A 223 -5.46 20.75 7.94
CA ASP A 223 -5.83 22.13 7.61
C ASP A 223 -4.64 23.11 7.79
N PRO A 224 -4.34 23.99 6.82
CA PRO A 224 -5.05 24.26 5.56
C PRO A 224 -4.51 23.49 4.34
N TYR A 225 -3.78 22.38 4.53
CA TYR A 225 -3.13 21.63 3.46
C TYR A 225 -4.04 20.51 2.91
N PRO A 226 -4.46 20.56 1.62
CA PRO A 226 -5.30 19.51 1.04
C PRO A 226 -4.56 18.16 0.99
N TYR A 227 -5.17 17.10 1.53
CA TYR A 227 -4.62 15.75 1.56
C TYR A 227 -5.75 14.76 1.80
N ALA A 228 -6.04 13.94 0.79
CA ALA A 228 -7.05 12.89 0.89
C ALA A 228 -6.55 11.79 1.85
N THR A 229 -7.17 11.67 3.02
CA THR A 229 -6.94 10.54 3.93
C THR A 229 -7.87 9.37 3.56
N GLN A 230 -7.94 8.37 4.43
CA GLN A 230 -8.92 7.27 4.32
C GLN A 230 -10.23 7.53 5.06
N LYS A 231 -10.37 8.69 5.75
CA LYS A 231 -11.56 9.06 6.52
C LYS A 231 -12.37 10.13 5.81
N ASP A 232 -11.81 11.33 5.66
CA ASP A 232 -12.38 12.46 4.90
C ASP A 232 -12.96 12.07 3.53
N ILE A 233 -12.32 11.17 2.78
CA ILE A 233 -12.84 10.76 1.46
C ILE A 233 -14.10 9.90 1.55
N LEU A 234 -14.44 9.34 2.71
CA LEU A 234 -15.67 8.57 2.90
C LEU A 234 -16.87 9.45 3.35
N LEU A 235 -16.62 10.72 3.67
CA LEU A 235 -17.62 11.65 4.17
C LEU A 235 -18.45 12.29 3.04
N GLY A 236 -19.64 12.76 3.40
CA GLY A 236 -20.47 13.63 2.57
C GLY A 236 -21.50 12.92 1.67
N ASP A 237 -22.47 13.70 1.19
CA ASP A 237 -23.70 13.17 0.59
C ASP A 237 -23.47 12.37 -0.69
N CYS A 238 -22.47 12.71 -1.50
CA CYS A 238 -22.15 11.92 -2.70
C CYS A 238 -21.73 10.49 -2.33
N VAL A 239 -20.82 10.35 -1.35
CA VAL A 239 -20.32 9.05 -0.92
C VAL A 239 -21.42 8.25 -0.23
N ARG A 240 -22.15 8.88 0.70
CA ARG A 240 -23.24 8.24 1.43
C ARG A 240 -24.32 7.69 0.50
N ASN A 241 -24.66 8.41 -0.57
CA ASN A 241 -25.72 8.02 -1.50
C ASN A 241 -25.28 7.02 -2.59
N ASN A 242 -23.99 6.96 -2.96
CA ASN A 242 -23.55 6.16 -4.12
C ASN A 242 -22.50 5.08 -3.80
N VAL A 243 -21.73 5.23 -2.71
CA VAL A 243 -20.56 4.37 -2.42
C VAL A 243 -20.82 3.47 -1.22
N ILE A 244 -20.92 4.04 -0.02
CA ILE A 244 -21.01 3.28 1.23
C ILE A 244 -21.60 4.16 2.34
N GLN A 245 -22.30 3.54 3.27
CA GLN A 245 -22.84 4.23 4.43
C GLN A 245 -21.75 4.29 5.51
N GLU A 246 -21.06 5.43 5.61
CA GLU A 246 -20.31 5.79 6.82
C GLU A 246 -21.21 6.66 7.71
N GLY A 247 -21.24 6.33 9.00
CA GLY A 247 -22.13 6.93 9.98
C GLY A 247 -21.60 8.24 10.53
N ASP A 248 -21.84 9.34 9.82
CA ASP A 248 -21.83 10.67 10.41
C ASP A 248 -23.02 10.80 11.37
N ASP A 249 -22.79 10.67 12.67
CA ASP A 249 -23.80 11.10 13.64
C ASP A 249 -23.17 11.58 14.96
N ASP A 250 -23.05 12.91 15.07
CA ASP A 250 -22.78 13.62 16.33
C ASP A 250 -24.04 13.65 17.25
N SER A 251 -25.16 13.05 16.83
CA SER A 251 -26.35 12.92 17.67
C SER A 251 -26.13 11.95 18.83
N GLU A 252 -26.42 12.39 20.06
CA GLU A 252 -26.56 11.49 21.21
C GLU A 252 -27.64 10.42 20.94
N GLY A 253 -27.19 9.20 20.60
CA GLY A 253 -28.05 8.06 20.28
C GLY A 253 -27.98 7.55 18.84
N GLY A 254 -27.22 8.22 17.95
CA GLY A 254 -26.94 7.73 16.61
C GLY A 254 -26.15 6.42 16.62
N THR A 255 -26.63 5.39 15.91
CA THR A 255 -25.84 4.18 15.72
C THR A 255 -24.81 4.41 14.61
N HIS A 256 -23.55 4.67 14.98
CA HIS A 256 -22.45 4.79 14.02
C HIS A 256 -22.30 3.50 13.20
N VAL A 257 -22.77 3.54 11.95
CA VAL A 257 -22.63 2.47 10.96
C VAL A 257 -21.35 2.70 10.18
N ASP A 258 -20.34 1.87 10.42
CA ASP A 258 -19.26 1.72 9.45
C ASP A 258 -19.65 0.62 8.45
N GLY A 259 -20.18 1.05 7.30
CA GLY A 259 -20.72 0.19 6.25
C GLY A 259 -19.68 -0.72 5.60
N ILE A 260 -18.40 -0.33 5.60
CA ILE A 260 -17.33 -1.13 4.98
C ILE A 260 -17.02 -2.41 5.78
N PHE A 261 -17.45 -2.46 7.05
CA PHE A 261 -17.47 -3.63 7.92
C PHE A 261 -18.84 -4.34 7.96
N LYS A 262 -19.68 -4.13 6.95
CA LYS A 262 -20.93 -4.86 6.72
C LYS A 262 -20.81 -5.63 5.40
N PRO A 263 -21.56 -6.74 5.22
CA PRO A 263 -21.60 -7.45 3.95
C PRO A 263 -21.85 -6.47 2.78
N PRO A 264 -21.15 -6.62 1.63
CA PRO A 264 -20.24 -7.72 1.27
C PRO A 264 -18.79 -7.58 1.82
N TYR A 265 -18.53 -6.58 2.67
CA TYR A 265 -17.24 -6.16 3.23
C TYR A 265 -16.28 -5.52 2.20
N GLY A 266 -15.66 -4.41 2.59
CA GLY A 266 -14.87 -3.61 1.66
C GLY A 266 -15.75 -2.86 0.67
N LEU A 267 -15.22 -2.61 -0.53
CA LEU A 267 -15.92 -1.98 -1.66
C LEU A 267 -15.75 -2.87 -2.90
N ASN A 268 -16.72 -2.91 -3.80
CA ASN A 268 -16.58 -3.54 -5.12
C ASN A 268 -16.02 -2.54 -6.16
N MET A 269 -15.85 -2.97 -7.42
CA MET A 269 -15.29 -2.11 -8.47
C MET A 269 -16.18 -0.94 -8.89
N ALA A 270 -17.51 -1.06 -8.75
CA ALA A 270 -18.43 0.06 -8.99
C ALA A 270 -18.30 1.10 -7.88
N GLN A 271 -18.34 0.68 -6.62
CA GLN A 271 -18.23 1.57 -5.46
C GLN A 271 -16.91 2.36 -5.42
N VAL A 272 -15.76 1.76 -5.73
CA VAL A 272 -14.50 2.52 -5.80
C VAL A 272 -14.47 3.50 -6.99
N ALA A 273 -15.15 3.18 -8.09
CA ALA A 273 -15.28 4.10 -9.22
C ALA A 273 -16.20 5.28 -8.88
N ASP A 274 -17.29 5.05 -8.15
CA ASP A 274 -18.17 6.10 -7.65
C ASP A 274 -17.48 6.93 -6.55
N LEU A 275 -16.62 6.33 -5.73
CA LEU A 275 -15.76 7.05 -4.77
C LEU A 275 -14.79 8.00 -5.49
N LEU A 276 -14.16 7.54 -6.58
CA LEU A 276 -13.36 8.44 -7.43
C LEU A 276 -14.22 9.55 -8.05
N ARG A 277 -15.44 9.25 -8.51
CA ARG A 277 -16.37 10.25 -9.09
C ARG A 277 -16.81 11.30 -8.07
N CYS A 278 -17.04 10.91 -6.81
CA CYS A 278 -17.38 11.86 -5.74
C CYS A 278 -16.26 12.85 -5.41
N HIS A 279 -15.00 12.52 -5.74
CA HIS A 279 -13.82 13.37 -5.51
C HIS A 279 -13.14 13.84 -6.83
N THR A 280 -13.88 13.84 -7.94
CA THR A 280 -13.39 14.36 -9.24
C THR A 280 -14.43 15.25 -9.91
N SER A 281 -13.95 16.23 -10.68
CA SER A 281 -14.80 17.09 -11.51
C SER A 281 -15.10 16.46 -12.88
N ASP A 282 -16.03 17.06 -13.62
CA ASP A 282 -16.40 16.64 -14.99
C ASP A 282 -15.24 16.68 -16.01
N GLU A 283 -14.08 17.25 -15.67
CA GLU A 283 -12.85 17.16 -16.48
C GLU A 283 -12.19 15.78 -16.44
N TRP A 284 -12.55 14.94 -15.47
CA TRP A 284 -12.00 13.59 -15.30
C TRP A 284 -12.98 12.53 -15.81
N GLU A 285 -12.42 11.39 -16.21
CA GLU A 285 -13.11 10.18 -16.62
C GLU A 285 -12.67 9.02 -15.72
N VAL A 286 -13.64 8.28 -15.19
CA VAL A 286 -13.41 7.06 -14.39
C VAL A 286 -13.99 5.88 -15.16
N THR A 287 -13.11 5.09 -15.77
CA THR A 287 -13.48 3.92 -16.58
C THR A 287 -13.19 2.62 -15.83
N VAL A 288 -14.17 1.72 -15.76
CA VAL A 288 -14.06 0.41 -15.12
C VAL A 288 -13.94 -0.67 -16.21
N HIS A 289 -12.94 -1.54 -16.08
CA HIS A 289 -12.65 -2.61 -17.04
C HIS A 289 -12.64 -3.96 -16.33
N GLU A 290 -13.74 -4.71 -16.48
CA GLU A 290 -13.81 -6.11 -16.05
C GLU A 290 -12.92 -7.00 -16.94
N VAL A 291 -12.16 -7.89 -16.33
CA VAL A 291 -11.26 -8.83 -17.04
C VAL A 291 -11.97 -10.17 -17.21
N ASP A 292 -13.13 -10.13 -17.87
CA ASP A 292 -13.79 -11.33 -18.39
C ASP A 292 -12.88 -11.98 -19.45
N PRO A 293 -12.34 -13.19 -19.23
CA PRO A 293 -11.39 -13.82 -20.14
C PRO A 293 -12.02 -14.25 -21.48
N SER A 294 -13.34 -14.18 -21.64
CA SER A 294 -14.04 -14.36 -22.93
C SER A 294 -14.13 -13.08 -23.77
N LYS A 295 -13.92 -11.90 -23.16
CA LYS A 295 -14.04 -10.57 -23.80
C LYS A 295 -12.71 -9.79 -23.81
N THR A 296 -11.95 -9.89 -22.73
CA THR A 296 -10.72 -9.14 -22.48
C THR A 296 -9.50 -10.05 -22.62
N THR A 297 -8.53 -9.65 -23.44
CA THR A 297 -7.29 -10.40 -23.65
C THR A 297 -6.13 -9.82 -22.81
N LEU A 298 -5.12 -10.65 -22.52
CA LEU A 298 -3.86 -10.19 -21.91
C LEU A 298 -3.23 -9.01 -22.68
N SER A 299 -3.29 -9.03 -24.02
CA SER A 299 -2.75 -7.94 -24.85
C SER A 299 -3.56 -6.65 -24.72
N LYS A 300 -4.90 -6.72 -24.61
CA LYS A 300 -5.77 -5.56 -24.35
C LYS A 300 -5.47 -4.98 -22.98
N MET A 301 -5.52 -5.80 -21.92
CA MET A 301 -5.15 -5.39 -20.56
C MET A 301 -3.75 -4.73 -20.53
N ARG A 302 -2.73 -5.38 -21.12
CA ARG A 302 -1.38 -4.80 -21.17
C ARG A 302 -1.40 -3.42 -21.83
N PHE A 303 -2.02 -3.29 -23.01
CA PHE A 303 -2.13 -2.02 -23.72
C PHE A 303 -2.78 -0.92 -22.85
N ASP A 304 -3.95 -1.20 -22.26
CA ASP A 304 -4.69 -0.22 -21.47
C ASP A 304 -3.91 0.26 -20.24
N LEU A 305 -3.32 -0.68 -19.48
CA LEU A 305 -2.51 -0.37 -18.30
C LEU A 305 -1.24 0.40 -18.68
N THR A 306 -0.55 0.02 -19.77
CA THR A 306 0.67 0.71 -20.20
C THR A 306 0.41 2.10 -20.80
N ALA A 307 -0.72 2.28 -21.49
CA ALA A 307 -1.12 3.57 -22.02
C ALA A 307 -1.45 4.56 -20.89
N ALA A 308 -2.09 4.08 -19.82
CA ALA A 308 -2.34 4.89 -18.62
C ALA A 308 -1.04 5.20 -17.84
N LEU A 309 -0.12 4.24 -17.67
CA LEU A 309 1.15 4.45 -16.95
C LEU A 309 2.14 5.41 -17.64
N ILE A 310 1.98 5.67 -18.94
CA ILE A 310 2.73 6.73 -19.67
C ILE A 310 2.07 8.10 -19.50
N ASP A 311 0.75 8.14 -19.26
CA ASP A 311 -0.02 9.37 -19.25
C ASP A 311 0.10 10.08 -17.88
N PRO A 312 0.75 11.25 -17.79
CA PRO A 312 0.95 11.94 -16.53
C PRO A 312 -0.37 12.32 -15.84
N ASP A 313 -1.44 12.52 -16.61
CA ASP A 313 -2.79 12.89 -16.13
C ASP A 313 -3.74 11.66 -16.05
N ALA A 314 -3.20 10.44 -15.96
CA ALA A 314 -3.94 9.22 -15.65
C ALA A 314 -3.34 8.42 -14.49
N ARG A 315 -4.16 7.66 -13.78
CA ARG A 315 -3.74 6.68 -12.75
C ARG A 315 -4.55 5.40 -12.86
N VAL A 316 -3.94 4.31 -12.43
CA VAL A 316 -4.57 2.98 -12.44
C VAL A 316 -4.62 2.36 -11.05
N MET A 317 -5.81 1.84 -10.71
CA MET A 317 -5.97 0.88 -9.62
C MET A 317 -6.46 -0.47 -10.15
N ILE A 318 -6.01 -1.54 -9.50
CA ILE A 318 -6.39 -2.92 -9.81
C ILE A 318 -7.17 -3.54 -8.67
N ASN A 319 -8.20 -4.34 -8.98
CA ASN A 319 -8.84 -5.30 -8.08
C ASN A 319 -8.35 -6.70 -8.49
N TYR A 320 -7.67 -7.41 -7.61
CA TYR A 320 -7.06 -8.72 -7.92
C TYR A 320 -7.23 -9.73 -6.80
N HIS A 321 -7.28 -11.02 -7.16
CA HIS A 321 -7.31 -12.09 -6.17
C HIS A 321 -5.89 -12.51 -5.74
N ARG A 322 -5.56 -12.36 -4.45
CA ARG A 322 -4.21 -12.59 -3.91
C ARG A 322 -3.68 -14.02 -4.14
N GLN A 323 -4.54 -15.04 -4.07
CA GLN A 323 -4.13 -16.43 -4.36
C GLN A 323 -3.66 -16.64 -5.81
N GLY A 324 -4.19 -15.84 -6.75
CA GLY A 324 -3.74 -15.84 -8.14
C GLY A 324 -2.25 -15.47 -8.26
N LEU A 325 -1.75 -14.60 -7.38
CA LEU A 325 -0.33 -14.26 -7.25
C LEU A 325 0.48 -15.26 -6.41
N GLY A 326 -0.17 -16.12 -5.63
CA GLY A 326 0.48 -16.93 -4.59
C GLY A 326 0.61 -16.22 -3.23
N GLN A 327 -0.12 -15.12 -3.02
CA GLN A 327 -0.18 -14.40 -1.75
C GLN A 327 -1.39 -14.86 -0.91
N VAL A 328 -1.32 -14.69 0.40
CA VAL A 328 -2.39 -15.05 1.34
C VAL A 328 -3.48 -13.97 1.36
N GLY A 329 -4.74 -14.37 1.15
CA GLY A 329 -5.92 -13.49 1.22
C GLY A 329 -6.87 -13.68 0.04
N GLY A 330 -7.98 -12.94 0.03
CA GLY A 330 -8.99 -12.95 -1.03
C GLY A 330 -8.76 -11.85 -2.07
N GLY A 331 -9.83 -11.16 -2.45
CA GLY A 331 -9.80 -9.95 -3.28
C GLY A 331 -9.04 -8.81 -2.58
N HIS A 332 -8.41 -7.94 -3.37
CA HIS A 332 -7.63 -6.82 -2.87
C HIS A 332 -7.52 -5.71 -3.91
N PHE A 333 -7.47 -4.45 -3.45
CA PHE A 333 -7.19 -3.28 -4.29
C PHE A 333 -5.81 -2.70 -4.01
N SER A 334 -5.13 -2.24 -5.05
CA SER A 334 -3.92 -1.42 -4.94
C SER A 334 -3.69 -0.59 -6.22
N PRO A 335 -2.95 0.54 -6.14
CA PRO A 335 -2.45 1.23 -7.32
C PRO A 335 -1.46 0.36 -8.12
N LEU A 336 -1.35 0.61 -9.42
CA LEU A 336 -0.15 0.24 -10.18
C LEU A 336 0.83 1.41 -10.17
N GLY A 337 2.12 1.11 -9.99
CA GLY A 337 3.18 2.12 -9.96
C GLY A 337 4.11 2.10 -11.18
N SER A 338 4.20 0.98 -11.90
CA SER A 338 5.08 0.87 -13.07
C SER A 338 4.81 -0.36 -13.94
N TYR A 339 5.33 -0.33 -15.17
CA TYR A 339 5.54 -1.48 -16.04
C TYR A 339 7.02 -1.59 -16.46
N HIS A 340 7.52 -2.82 -16.61
CA HIS A 340 8.87 -3.12 -17.05
C HIS A 340 8.83 -4.05 -18.28
N PRO A 341 8.97 -3.50 -19.50
CA PRO A 341 8.80 -4.26 -20.74
C PRO A 341 9.72 -5.50 -20.88
N PRO A 342 11.03 -5.46 -20.53
CA PRO A 342 11.92 -6.61 -20.73
C PRO A 342 11.57 -7.86 -19.92
N THR A 343 10.84 -7.73 -18.80
CA THR A 343 10.33 -8.87 -18.02
C THR A 343 8.81 -9.02 -18.12
N ASP A 344 8.14 -8.23 -18.96
CA ASP A 344 6.67 -8.15 -19.07
C ASP A 344 6.00 -8.11 -17.70
N SER A 345 6.43 -7.20 -16.81
CA SER A 345 6.01 -7.16 -15.40
C SER A 345 5.41 -5.83 -15.00
N PHE A 346 4.36 -5.85 -14.17
CA PHE A 346 3.77 -4.67 -13.53
C PHE A 346 4.17 -4.59 -12.05
N LEU A 347 4.36 -3.38 -11.54
CA LEU A 347 4.61 -3.11 -10.12
C LEU A 347 3.28 -2.77 -9.41
N ILE A 348 2.85 -3.65 -8.51
CA ILE A 348 1.71 -3.43 -7.63
C ILE A 348 2.18 -2.67 -6.38
N MET A 349 1.52 -1.56 -6.06
CA MET A 349 1.81 -0.74 -4.89
C MET A 349 0.92 -1.17 -3.72
N ASP A 350 1.25 -2.31 -3.11
CA ASP A 350 0.39 -2.97 -2.11
C ASP A 350 0.09 -2.06 -0.89
N VAL A 351 -1.17 -1.67 -0.72
CA VAL A 351 -1.63 -0.82 0.41
C VAL A 351 -1.67 -1.58 1.74
N ALA A 352 -1.63 -2.92 1.73
CA ALA A 352 -1.45 -3.75 2.92
C ALA A 352 0.03 -3.79 3.36
N LYS A 353 0.65 -2.61 3.57
CA LYS A 353 2.09 -2.46 3.81
C LYS A 353 2.61 -3.23 5.03
N TYR A 354 1.75 -3.48 6.01
CA TYR A 354 2.03 -4.32 7.18
C TYR A 354 2.14 -5.83 6.85
N LYS A 355 1.76 -6.23 5.64
CA LYS A 355 1.71 -7.63 5.18
C LYS A 355 2.64 -7.91 3.99
N TYR A 356 2.69 -7.01 3.01
CA TYR A 356 3.51 -7.18 1.81
C TYR A 356 4.12 -5.84 1.35
N PRO A 357 5.40 -5.81 0.94
CA PRO A 357 5.96 -4.70 0.17
C PRO A 357 5.32 -4.59 -1.23
N PRO A 358 5.51 -3.46 -1.95
CA PRO A 358 5.23 -3.39 -3.38
C PRO A 358 5.93 -4.52 -4.15
N VAL A 359 5.30 -5.04 -5.19
CA VAL A 359 5.74 -6.29 -5.85
C VAL A 359 5.63 -6.25 -7.36
N TRP A 360 6.70 -6.66 -8.03
CA TRP A 360 6.70 -6.91 -9.47
C TRP A 360 6.08 -8.27 -9.78
N VAL A 361 5.13 -8.27 -10.70
CA VAL A 361 4.33 -9.43 -11.12
C VAL A 361 4.29 -9.49 -12.64
N GLY A 362 4.61 -10.65 -13.23
CA GLY A 362 4.48 -10.87 -14.68
C GLY A 362 3.04 -10.67 -15.17
N ALA A 363 2.85 -10.02 -16.33
CA ALA A 363 1.55 -9.59 -16.83
C ALA A 363 0.54 -10.74 -16.99
N ALA A 364 0.98 -11.93 -17.40
CA ALA A 364 0.14 -13.12 -17.47
C ALA A 364 -0.37 -13.57 -16.09
N THR A 365 0.45 -13.47 -15.04
CA THR A 365 0.08 -13.77 -13.66
C THR A 365 -0.86 -12.71 -13.11
N LEU A 366 -0.63 -11.43 -13.40
CA LEU A 366 -1.55 -10.34 -13.04
C LEU A 366 -2.91 -10.55 -13.72
N PHE A 367 -2.93 -10.71 -15.05
CA PHE A 367 -4.15 -10.98 -15.82
C PHE A 367 -4.94 -12.14 -15.23
N SER A 368 -4.29 -13.26 -14.90
CA SER A 368 -4.93 -14.43 -14.26
C SER A 368 -5.55 -14.10 -12.90
N SER A 369 -4.96 -13.18 -12.13
CA SER A 369 -5.52 -12.71 -10.85
C SER A 369 -6.67 -11.70 -11.02
N LEU A 370 -6.69 -10.94 -12.12
CA LEU A 370 -7.79 -10.04 -12.47
C LEU A 370 -8.97 -10.82 -13.09
N SER A 371 -8.71 -11.89 -13.84
CA SER A 371 -9.75 -12.70 -14.50
C SER A 371 -10.45 -13.71 -13.58
N THR A 372 -10.51 -13.43 -12.28
CA THR A 372 -11.24 -14.23 -11.29
C THR A 372 -12.60 -13.64 -11.00
N LEU A 373 -13.57 -14.48 -10.63
CA LEU A 373 -14.89 -14.03 -10.21
C LEU A 373 -14.90 -13.53 -8.77
N GLU A 374 -15.75 -12.54 -8.52
CA GLU A 374 -16.16 -12.04 -7.21
C GLU A 374 -17.66 -12.35 -7.03
N ASN A 375 -18.06 -12.87 -5.87
CA ASN A 375 -19.44 -13.30 -5.62
C ASN A 375 -20.43 -12.13 -5.44
N CYS A 376 -19.93 -10.90 -5.25
CA CYS A 376 -20.72 -9.68 -5.13
C CYS A 376 -19.98 -8.52 -5.81
N ALA A 377 -19.78 -8.64 -7.13
CA ALA A 377 -19.14 -7.59 -7.92
C ALA A 377 -20.07 -6.39 -8.11
N HIS A 378 -21.38 -6.66 -8.15
CA HIS A 378 -22.45 -5.67 -8.29
C HIS A 378 -23.55 -5.96 -7.26
N TYR A 379 -24.16 -4.92 -6.70
CA TYR A 379 -25.36 -5.01 -5.86
C TYR A 379 -26.09 -3.65 -5.81
N ASP A 380 -27.35 -3.64 -5.39
CA ASP A 380 -28.25 -2.46 -5.40
C ASP A 380 -27.98 -1.50 -4.20
N TYR A 381 -26.81 -0.88 -4.17
CA TYR A 381 -26.48 0.17 -3.18
C TYR A 381 -27.26 1.48 -3.48
N PRO A 382 -27.75 2.23 -2.46
CA PRO A 382 -27.81 1.94 -1.02
C PRO A 382 -28.99 1.05 -0.61
N LYS A 383 -30.02 0.95 -1.45
CA LYS A 383 -31.34 0.37 -1.13
C LYS A 383 -31.28 -1.06 -0.62
N ALA A 384 -30.28 -1.84 -1.01
CA ALA A 384 -30.09 -3.21 -0.57
C ALA A 384 -29.39 -3.31 0.78
N GLN A 385 -28.53 -2.33 1.12
CA GLN A 385 -27.95 -2.20 2.45
C GLN A 385 -29.04 -1.96 3.49
N GLU A 386 -30.02 -1.10 3.16
CA GLU A 386 -31.22 -0.83 3.98
C GLU A 386 -32.11 -2.08 4.17
N ARG A 387 -32.03 -3.08 3.27
CA ARG A 387 -32.77 -4.35 3.38
C ARG A 387 -32.10 -5.36 4.30
N LEU A 388 -30.86 -5.13 4.75
CA LEU A 388 -30.22 -5.92 5.81
C LEU A 388 -30.85 -5.57 7.17
N VAL A 389 -32.10 -5.99 7.38
CA VAL A 389 -32.86 -5.86 8.63
C VAL A 389 -33.11 -7.22 9.25
N ASP A 390 -33.17 -7.28 10.58
CA ASP A 390 -33.64 -8.48 11.26
C ASP A 390 -35.16 -8.61 11.09
N ASN A 391 -35.63 -9.77 10.63
CA ASN A 391 -37.05 -10.09 10.55
C ASN A 391 -37.59 -10.71 11.86
N LYS A 392 -36.76 -10.84 12.89
CA LYS A 392 -37.16 -11.35 14.22
C LYS A 392 -37.49 -10.21 15.18
N SER A 393 -38.73 -10.22 15.65
CA SER A 393 -39.24 -9.29 16.66
C SER A 393 -38.86 -9.67 18.10
N ASP A 394 -37.84 -10.51 18.30
CA ASP A 394 -37.42 -11.05 19.61
C ASP A 394 -36.28 -10.24 20.28
N GLY A 395 -35.75 -9.23 19.58
CA GLY A 395 -34.65 -8.40 20.06
C GLY A 395 -33.27 -9.00 19.84
N SER A 396 -33.12 -10.05 19.00
CA SER A 396 -31.80 -10.47 18.52
C SER A 396 -31.09 -9.36 17.75
N THR A 397 -29.76 -9.34 17.83
CA THR A 397 -28.92 -8.41 17.05
C THR A 397 -29.03 -8.74 15.58
N ASN A 398 -29.17 -7.73 14.71
CA ASN A 398 -29.32 -7.89 13.27
C ASN A 398 -28.23 -8.78 12.62
N HIS A 399 -28.55 -10.07 12.51
CA HIS A 399 -27.63 -11.15 12.15
C HIS A 399 -27.22 -11.08 10.67
N LEU A 400 -28.02 -10.48 9.80
CA LEU A 400 -27.65 -10.31 8.38
C LEU A 400 -26.78 -9.06 8.16
N PHE A 401 -26.87 -8.06 9.03
CA PHE A 401 -25.98 -6.90 9.03
C PHE A 401 -24.63 -7.20 9.69
N ASN A 402 -24.59 -8.14 10.64
CA ASN A 402 -23.36 -8.65 11.27
C ASN A 402 -23.37 -10.19 11.31
N PRO A 403 -23.15 -10.89 10.18
CA PRO A 403 -23.18 -12.35 10.14
C PRO A 403 -22.06 -12.97 10.96
N LEU A 404 -22.41 -13.97 11.77
CA LEU A 404 -21.51 -14.74 12.62
C LEU A 404 -21.18 -16.11 12.01
N THR A 405 -21.97 -16.53 11.02
CA THR A 405 -21.85 -17.81 10.31
C THR A 405 -21.78 -17.61 8.79
N ALA A 406 -21.24 -18.62 8.09
CA ALA A 406 -21.19 -18.61 6.64
C ALA A 406 -22.59 -18.57 5.99
N ASP A 407 -23.57 -19.25 6.61
CA ASP A 407 -24.95 -19.30 6.10
C ASP A 407 -25.68 -17.96 6.28
N GLU A 408 -25.45 -17.24 7.37
CA GLU A 408 -25.93 -15.86 7.54
C GLU A 408 -25.26 -14.93 6.52
N TYR A 409 -23.96 -15.05 6.29
CA TYR A 409 -23.26 -14.23 5.29
C TYR A 409 -23.81 -14.46 3.87
N VAL A 410 -24.05 -15.72 3.48
CA VAL A 410 -24.70 -16.03 2.19
C VAL A 410 -26.11 -15.45 2.12
N GLN A 411 -26.88 -15.46 3.22
CA GLN A 411 -28.18 -14.79 3.28
C GLN A 411 -28.05 -13.27 3.13
N SER A 412 -27.04 -12.62 3.74
CA SER A 412 -26.76 -11.20 3.54
C SER A 412 -26.50 -10.88 2.07
N LEU A 413 -25.66 -11.66 1.38
CA LEU A 413 -25.38 -11.47 -0.06
C LEU A 413 -26.66 -11.62 -0.92
N ASN A 414 -27.54 -12.55 -0.57
CA ASN A 414 -28.83 -12.71 -1.25
C ASN A 414 -29.77 -11.51 -1.03
N VAL A 415 -29.83 -10.95 0.19
CA VAL A 415 -30.63 -9.75 0.51
C VAL A 415 -30.11 -8.50 -0.19
N LEU A 416 -28.78 -8.40 -0.31
CA LEU A 416 -28.11 -7.35 -1.08
C LEU A 416 -28.41 -7.44 -2.59
N GLY A 417 -28.84 -8.60 -3.08
CA GLY A 417 -28.99 -8.86 -4.51
C GLY A 417 -27.62 -8.91 -5.21
N CYS A 418 -26.62 -9.49 -4.56
CA CYS A 418 -25.28 -9.62 -5.09
C CYS A 418 -25.24 -10.41 -6.40
N GLU A 419 -24.73 -9.79 -7.45
CA GLU A 419 -24.42 -10.46 -8.72
C GLU A 419 -22.92 -10.74 -8.82
N ALA A 420 -22.58 -11.93 -9.30
CA ALA A 420 -21.20 -12.32 -9.52
C ALA A 420 -20.65 -11.68 -10.80
N GLY A 421 -19.42 -11.15 -10.72
CA GLY A 421 -18.76 -10.47 -11.83
C GLY A 421 -17.25 -10.67 -11.80
N TYR A 422 -16.57 -10.26 -12.85
CA TYR A 422 -15.11 -10.39 -12.92
C TYR A 422 -14.42 -9.23 -12.21
N ARG A 423 -13.27 -9.52 -11.58
CA ARG A 423 -12.35 -8.48 -11.12
C ARG A 423 -11.68 -7.80 -12.31
N GLY A 424 -10.80 -6.83 -12.06
CA GLY A 424 -10.28 -6.00 -13.13
C GLY A 424 -9.57 -4.75 -12.66
N TYR A 425 -9.72 -3.66 -13.40
CA TYR A 425 -8.99 -2.42 -13.16
C TYR A 425 -9.85 -1.19 -13.45
N VAL A 426 -9.52 -0.10 -12.77
CA VAL A 426 -10.15 1.21 -12.94
C VAL A 426 -9.07 2.19 -13.35
N ILE A 427 -9.34 2.95 -14.42
CA ILE A 427 -8.48 4.02 -14.91
C ILE A 427 -9.19 5.34 -14.63
N LEU A 428 -8.59 6.16 -13.78
CA LEU A 428 -8.90 7.58 -13.63
C LEU A 428 -8.02 8.35 -14.60
N LYS A 429 -8.59 9.18 -15.47
CA LYS A 429 -7.84 9.96 -16.46
C LYS A 429 -8.49 11.32 -16.73
N LYS A 430 -7.70 12.36 -17.00
CA LYS A 430 -8.20 13.64 -17.50
C LYS A 430 -8.61 13.55 -18.99
N LYS A 431 -9.74 14.15 -19.33
CA LYS A 431 -10.36 14.15 -20.68
C LYS A 431 -9.60 15.01 -21.69
#